data_AF-A0A936QA37-F1
#
_entry.id   AF-A0A936QA37-F1
#
_cell.length_a   1.000
_cell.length_b   1.000
_cell.length_c   1.000
_cell.angle_alpha   90.00
_cell.angle_beta   90.00
_cell.angle_gamma   90.00
#
_symmetry.space_group_name_H-M   'P 1'
#
loop_
_entity.id
_entity.type
_entity.pdbx_description
1 polymer ?
#
loop_
_entity_poly.entity_id
_entity_poly.type
_entity_poly.pdbx_seq_one_letter_code
_entity_poly.pdbx_strand_id
1 'polypeptide(L)' 'MVETPVVFWRARRTNPISEWYAKLCDGLMRIPGWTVYWRGLDPASIPAAIGWAADQPVDIARDED' A
#
# COMPACT_ATOMS: atom_id res chain seq x y z
N MET A 1 -13.55 18.24 -15.02
CA MET A 1 -13.72 17.26 -13.93
C MET A 1 -12.33 16.79 -13.59
N VAL A 2 -11.86 16.96 -12.35
CA VAL A 2 -10.54 16.46 -11.96
C VAL A 2 -10.70 14.96 -11.75
N GLU A 3 -10.03 14.17 -12.57
CA GLU A 3 -10.00 12.71 -12.42
C GLU A 3 -9.27 12.38 -11.12
N THR A 4 -9.93 11.69 -10.19
CA THR A 4 -9.25 11.23 -8.96
C THR A 4 -8.40 10.03 -9.34
N PRO A 5 -7.05 10.10 -9.21
CA PRO A 5 -6.21 9.00 -9.60
C PRO A 5 -6.50 7.76 -8.73
N VAL A 6 -6.75 6.64 -9.39
CA VAL A 6 -6.87 5.33 -8.74
C VAL A 6 -5.48 4.74 -8.58
N VAL A 7 -5.03 4.56 -7.34
CA VAL A 7 -3.67 4.10 -7.05
C VAL A 7 -3.65 3.28 -5.77
N PHE A 8 -2.77 2.29 -5.73
CA PHE A 8 -2.42 1.55 -4.53
C PHE A 8 -0.91 1.34 -4.46
N TRP A 9 -0.37 1.25 -3.25
CA TRP A 9 1.05 1.07 -3.01
C TRP A 9 1.29 0.32 -1.71
N ARG A 10 2.50 -0.19 -1.51
CA ARG A 10 2.93 -0.80 -0.25
C ARG A 10 4.15 -0.09 0.33
N ALA A 11 4.24 -0.06 1.64
CA ALA A 11 5.43 0.41 2.35
C ALA A 11 5.77 -0.55 3.48
N ARG A 12 7.06 -0.64 3.84
CA ARG A 12 7.48 -1.36 5.04
C ARG A 12 6.84 -0.70 6.27
N ARG A 13 6.47 -1.52 7.26
CA ARG A 13 5.85 -1.01 8.51
C ARG A 13 6.73 -0.02 9.27
N THR A 14 8.05 -0.12 9.09
CA THR A 14 9.04 0.76 9.73
C THR A 14 9.39 1.98 8.86
N ASN A 15 8.73 2.19 7.72
CA ASN A 15 9.00 3.35 6.88
C ASN A 15 8.54 4.63 7.62
N PRO A 16 9.41 5.62 7.87
CA PRO A 16 9.05 6.85 8.58
C PRO A 16 7.97 7.67 7.85
N ILE A 17 7.77 7.44 6.54
CA ILE A 17 6.77 8.13 5.71
C ILE A 17 5.35 7.55 5.93
N SER A 18 5.23 6.41 6.64
CA SER A 18 3.95 5.70 6.82
C SER A 18 2.82 6.55 7.38
N GLU A 19 3.12 7.52 8.27
CA GLU A 19 2.13 8.44 8.81
C GLU A 19 1.58 9.41 7.76
N TRP A 20 2.42 9.85 6.83
CA TRP A 20 2.00 10.72 5.73
C TRP A 20 1.12 9.97 4.74
N TYR A 21 1.47 8.72 4.40
CA TYR A 21 0.62 7.85 3.57
C TYR A 21 -0.76 7.63 4.20
N ALA A 22 -0.83 7.40 5.50
CA ALA A 22 -2.08 7.18 6.22
C ALA A 22 -3.02 8.39 6.18
N LYS A 23 -2.49 9.61 6.05
CA LYS A 23 -3.27 10.84 5.90
C LYS A 23 -3.80 11.06 4.48
N LEU A 24 -3.21 10.39 3.48
CA LEU A 24 -3.50 10.60 2.06
C LEU A 24 -4.34 9.49 1.41
N CYS A 25 -4.35 8.30 2.00
CA CYS A 25 -5.10 7.16 1.49
C CYS A 25 -6.57 7.22 1.91
N ASP A 26 -7.44 6.59 1.11
CA ASP A 26 -8.83 6.33 1.49
C ASP A 26 -8.94 5.11 2.43
N GLY A 27 -7.95 4.23 2.39
CA GLY A 27 -7.85 3.08 3.29
C GLY A 27 -6.47 2.42 3.25
N LEU A 28 -6.23 1.57 4.25
CA LEU A 28 -5.01 0.78 4.38
C LEU A 28 -5.27 -0.58 5.02
N MET A 29 -4.41 -1.54 4.71
CA MET A 29 -4.37 -2.87 5.32
C MET A 29 -2.96 -3.16 5.80
N ARG A 30 -2.84 -3.66 7.04
CA ARG A 30 -1.56 -4.11 7.59
C ARG A 30 -1.45 -5.62 7.43
N ILE A 31 -0.37 -6.07 6.81
CA ILE A 31 -0.03 -7.47 6.61
C ILE A 31 1.38 -7.73 7.16
N PRO A 32 1.83 -8.98 7.33
CA PRO A 32 3.21 -9.26 7.72
C PRO A 32 4.20 -8.55 6.78
N GLY A 33 5.15 -7.80 7.36
CA GLY A 33 6.18 -7.06 6.61
C GLY A 33 5.75 -5.75 5.93
N TRP A 34 4.46 -5.57 5.60
CA TRP A 34 3.99 -4.47 4.76
C TRP A 34 2.71 -3.79 5.29
N THR A 35 2.55 -2.53 4.93
CA THR A 35 1.25 -1.85 4.93
C THR A 35 0.89 -1.55 3.48
N VAL A 36 -0.28 -1.98 3.03
CA VAL A 36 -0.83 -1.66 1.71
C VAL A 36 -1.81 -0.50 1.88
N TYR A 37 -1.69 0.51 1.02
CA TYR A 37 -2.51 1.73 1.01
C TYR A 37 -3.19 1.87 -0.34
N TRP A 38 -4.35 2.52 -0.38
CA TRP A 38 -5.02 2.83 -1.64
C TRP A 38 -5.77 4.15 -1.63
N ARG A 39 -6.04 4.67 -2.82
CA ARG A 39 -6.89 5.82 -3.08
C ARG A 39 -7.69 5.59 -4.35
N GLY A 40 -8.99 5.90 -4.30
CA GLY A 40 -9.92 5.77 -5.43
C GLY A 40 -10.29 4.33 -5.82
N LEU A 41 -9.86 3.31 -5.07
CA LEU A 41 -10.22 1.92 -5.38
C LEU A 41 -11.70 1.67 -5.11
N ASP A 42 -12.37 1.01 -6.06
CA ASP A 42 -13.66 0.36 -5.82
C ASP A 42 -13.51 -0.66 -4.68
N PRO A 43 -14.40 -0.68 -3.68
CA PRO A 43 -14.37 -1.67 -2.59
C PRO A 43 -14.24 -3.12 -3.05
N ALA A 44 -14.83 -3.50 -4.18
CA ALA A 44 -14.73 -4.84 -4.74
C ALA A 44 -13.32 -5.20 -5.25
N SER A 45 -12.50 -4.20 -5.58
CA SER A 45 -11.12 -4.36 -6.08
C SER A 45 -10.07 -4.42 -4.96
N ILE A 46 -10.42 -4.00 -3.74
CA ILE A 46 -9.49 -3.93 -2.61
C ILE A 46 -8.80 -5.28 -2.31
N PRO A 47 -9.51 -6.43 -2.22
CA PRO A 47 -8.86 -7.70 -1.93
C PRO A 47 -7.80 -8.10 -2.97
N ALA A 48 -8.08 -7.86 -4.25
CA ALA A 48 -7.16 -8.16 -5.34
C ALA A 48 -5.90 -7.29 -5.29
N ALA A 49 -6.06 -5.99 -4.99
CA ALA A 49 -4.93 -5.06 -4.84
C ALA A 49 -4.02 -5.45 -3.66
N ILE A 50 -4.61 -5.86 -2.53
CA ILE A 50 -3.86 -6.33 -1.36
C ILE A 50 -3.07 -7.61 -1.70
N GLY A 51 -3.73 -8.58 -2.36
CA GLY A 51 -3.07 -9.83 -2.78
C GLY A 51 -1.90 -9.57 -3.72
N TRP A 52 -2.12 -8.80 -4.78
CA TRP A 52 -1.06 -8.45 -5.73
C TRP A 52 0.12 -7.75 -5.05
N ALA A 53 -0.14 -6.81 -4.15
CA ALA A 53 0.90 -6.08 -3.43
C ALA A 53 1.67 -6.97 -2.43
N ALA A 54 1.03 -7.96 -1.83
CA ALA A 54 1.70 -8.92 -0.95
C ALA A 54 2.68 -9.81 -1.73
N ASP A 55 2.28 -10.22 -2.95
CA ASP A 55 3.04 -11.15 -3.78
C ASP A 55 4.23 -10.52 -4.53
N GLN A 56 4.33 -9.19 -4.56
CA GLN A 56 5.46 -8.55 -5.23
C GLN A 56 6.80 -8.88 -4.53
N PRO A 57 7.86 -9.19 -5.29
CA PRO A 57 9.19 -9.47 -4.72
C PRO A 57 9.74 -8.25 -3.98
N VAL A 58 10.66 -8.46 -3.04
CA VAL A 58 11.33 -7.35 -2.36
C VAL A 58 12.35 -6.73 -3.31
N ASP A 59 12.12 -5.48 -3.73
CA ASP A 59 13.06 -4.79 -4.64
C ASP A 59 14.29 -4.22 -3.91
N ILE A 60 14.10 -3.77 -2.67
CA ILE A 60 15.14 -3.20 -1.82
C ILE A 60 15.28 -4.09 -0.60
N ALA A 61 16.32 -4.93 -0.62
CA ALA A 61 16.70 -5.74 0.53
C ALA A 61 17.02 -4.82 1.71
N ARG A 62 16.65 -5.25 2.93
CA ARG A 62 17.28 -4.69 4.12
C ARG A 62 18.67 -5.31 4.21
N ASP A 63 19.61 -4.54 4.74
CA ASP A 63 20.97 -5.03 5.06
C ASP A 63 20.97 -6.17 6.11
N GLU A 64 19.80 -6.57 6.64
CA GLU A 64 19.63 -7.53 7.72
C GLU A 64 18.40 -8.44 7.51
N ASP A 65 18.47 -9.34 6.52
CA ASP A 65 17.67 -10.58 6.44
C ASP A 65 18.63 -11.76 6.15
#